data_AF-A0A7S3SX81-F1
#
_entry.id   AF-A0A7S3SX81-F1
#
_cell.length_a   1.000
_cell.length_b   1.000
_cell.length_c   1.000
_cell.angle_alpha   90.00
_cell.angle_beta   90.00
_cell.angle_gamma   90.00
#
_symmetry.space_group_name_H-M   'P 1'
#
loop_
_entity.id
_entity.type
_entity.pdbx_description
1 polymer ?
#
loop_
_entity_poly.entity_id
_entity_poly.type
_entity_poly.pdbx_seq_one_letter_code
_entity_poly.pdbx_strand_id
1 'polypeptide(L)'
;LKRLGLLICQCPQQPDPPSGRLHSAPIAAARQWSVRFLNTMAGGMEQARFKGMLESLQQTDPDIDHIVTYSKFVVVYLLQQDGANPGWQKANIDGPVYLVRRRTLPRYQFLVKNRFSTNDLLDNLHPEWALDCQ
;
A
#
# COMPACT_ATOMS: atom_id res chain seq x y z
N LEU A 1 -6.82 -17.72 9.57
CA LEU A 1 -5.97 -17.09 8.54
C LEU A 1 -6.49 -15.67 8.32
N LYS A 2 -5.86 -14.66 8.94
CA LYS A 2 -6.28 -13.27 8.78
C LYS A 2 -5.86 -12.81 7.38
N ARG A 3 -6.82 -12.74 6.45
CA ARG A 3 -6.59 -12.10 5.14
C ARG A 3 -6.58 -10.59 5.38
N LEU A 4 -5.39 -10.02 5.55
CA LEU A 4 -5.21 -8.56 5.51
C LEU A 4 -5.37 -8.13 4.05
N GLY A 5 -6.61 -7.80 3.67
CA GLY A 5 -6.88 -7.12 2.41
C GLY A 5 -6.53 -5.65 2.57
N LEU A 6 -5.31 -5.27 2.18
CA LEU A 6 -4.93 -3.87 2.13
C LEU A 6 -5.44 -3.27 0.83
N LEU A 7 -6.62 -2.64 0.87
CA LEU A 7 -7.10 -1.82 -0.24
C LEU A 7 -6.29 -0.51 -0.26
N ILE A 8 -5.20 -0.50 -1.02
CA ILE A 8 -4.48 0.74 -1.31
C ILE A 8 -5.22 1.45 -2.45
N CYS A 9 -6.24 2.23 -2.13
CA CYS A 9 -6.70 3.25 -3.06
C CYS A 9 -5.62 4.34 -3.13
N GLN A 10 -4.75 4.28 -4.13
CA GLN A 10 -4.09 5.50 -4.59
C GLN A 10 -5.21 6.41 -5.10
N CYS A 11 -5.56 7.44 -4.35
CA CYS A 11 -6.35 8.54 -4.91
C CYS A 11 -5.42 9.35 -5.84
N PRO A 12 -5.50 9.25 -7.19
CA PRO A 12 -5.37 10.48 -7.95
C PRO A 12 -6.53 11.36 -7.49
N GLN A 13 -6.28 12.64 -7.18
CA GLN A 13 -7.35 13.56 -6.83
C GLN A 13 -8.40 13.53 -7.95
N GLN A 14 -9.52 12.83 -7.73
CA GLN A 14 -10.72 12.95 -8.53
C GLN A 14 -11.72 13.78 -7.73
N PRO A 15 -12.36 14.80 -8.32
CA PRO A 15 -13.49 15.46 -7.69
C PRO A 15 -14.65 14.48 -7.54
N ASP A 16 -15.46 14.66 -6.50
CA ASP A 16 -16.57 13.78 -6.14
C ASP A 16 -17.47 13.42 -7.33
N PRO A 17 -17.95 12.17 -7.43
CA PRO A 17 -18.88 11.78 -8.48
C PRO A 17 -20.26 12.45 -8.24
N PRO A 18 -20.93 12.93 -9.30
CA PRO A 18 -22.28 13.45 -9.15
C PRO A 18 -23.25 12.29 -8.89
N SER A 19 -24.16 12.50 -7.94
CA SER A 19 -25.28 11.61 -7.64
C SER A 19 -26.09 11.32 -8.91
N GLY A 20 -25.97 10.11 -9.46
CA GLY A 20 -26.67 9.72 -10.69
C GLY A 20 -26.68 8.20 -10.91
N ARG A 21 -27.82 7.69 -11.37
CA ARG A 21 -28.26 6.27 -11.32
C ARG A 21 -27.45 5.30 -12.18
N LEU A 22 -27.44 4.06 -11.68
CA LEU A 22 -27.17 2.78 -12.34
C LEU A 22 -27.65 2.74 -13.80
N HIS A 23 -26.74 2.41 -14.72
CA HIS A 23 -27.02 1.60 -15.92
C HIS A 23 -25.81 0.70 -16.21
N SER A 24 -26.11 -0.55 -16.53
CA SER A 24 -25.21 -1.66 -16.82
C SER A 24 -24.39 -1.44 -18.10
N ALA A 25 -23.10 -1.77 -18.04
CA ALA A 25 -22.22 -1.90 -19.21
C ALA A 25 -21.52 -3.28 -19.18
N PRO A 26 -21.27 -3.90 -20.35
CA PRO A 26 -21.01 -5.33 -20.47
C PRO A 26 -19.55 -5.74 -20.19
N ILE A 27 -19.42 -6.99 -19.75
CA ILE A 27 -18.17 -7.73 -19.54
C ILE A 27 -17.57 -8.11 -20.90
N ALA A 28 -16.46 -7.48 -21.31
CA ALA A 28 -15.45 -8.07 -22.20
C ALA A 28 -14.29 -7.10 -22.44
N ALA A 29 -13.15 -7.34 -21.80
CA ALA A 29 -11.81 -7.20 -22.39
C ALA A 29 -10.76 -7.59 -21.35
N ALA A 30 -10.56 -8.91 -21.20
CA ALA A 30 -9.35 -9.43 -20.59
C ALA A 30 -8.15 -9.04 -21.47
N ARG A 31 -7.56 -7.87 -21.20
CA ARG A 31 -6.25 -7.53 -21.74
C ARG A 31 -5.22 -8.24 -20.90
N GLN A 32 -4.38 -9.02 -21.58
CA GLN A 32 -3.27 -9.75 -21.01
C GLN A 32 -2.15 -8.76 -20.67
N TRP A 33 -1.95 -8.48 -19.39
CA TRP A 33 -0.83 -7.66 -18.91
C TRP A 33 0.37 -8.58 -18.73
N SER A 34 1.18 -8.75 -19.77
CA SER A 34 2.52 -9.32 -19.62
C SER A 34 3.36 -8.34 -18.79
N VAL A 35 3.60 -8.68 -17.52
CA VAL A 35 4.55 -7.97 -16.67
C VAL A 35 5.95 -8.24 -17.23
N ARG A 36 6.43 -7.36 -18.12
CA ARG A 36 7.85 -7.31 -18.46
C ARG A 36 8.55 -6.61 -17.29
N PHE A 37 9.28 -7.39 -16.49
CA PHE A 37 10.28 -6.85 -15.58
C PHE A 37 11.35 -6.16 -16.43
N LEU A 38 11.20 -4.86 -16.68
CA LEU A 38 12.29 -4.03 -17.16
C LEU A 38 13.25 -3.83 -15.98
N ASN A 39 14.40 -4.50 -16.04
CA ASN A 39 15.58 -4.12 -15.28
C ASN A 39 16.01 -2.73 -15.78
N THR A 40 15.53 -1.67 -15.15
CA THR A 40 15.94 -0.31 -15.51
C THR A 40 16.95 0.20 -14.49
N MET A 41 18.12 0.56 -15.02
CA MET A 41 19.19 1.29 -14.34
C MET A 41 18.78 2.74 -14.00
N ALA A 42 17.71 2.91 -13.21
CA ALA A 42 17.15 4.21 -12.77
C ALA A 42 17.45 4.54 -11.29
N GLY A 43 18.22 3.69 -10.60
CA GLY A 43 18.35 3.74 -9.13
C GLY A 43 18.95 5.02 -8.54
N GLY A 44 19.75 5.79 -9.30
CA GLY A 44 20.50 6.94 -8.75
C GLY A 44 19.64 8.17 -8.43
N MET A 45 18.72 8.56 -9.33
CA MET A 45 17.90 9.77 -9.14
C MET A 45 16.74 9.53 -8.16
N GLU A 46 16.21 8.31 -8.13
CA GLU A 46 15.09 7.94 -7.26
C GLU A 46 15.52 7.85 -5.78
N GLN A 47 16.75 7.39 -5.52
CA GLN A 47 17.33 7.39 -4.17
C GLN A 47 17.48 8.81 -3.59
N ALA A 48 17.88 9.78 -4.40
CA ALA A 48 18.04 11.17 -3.95
C ALA A 48 16.70 11.76 -3.47
N ARG A 49 15.59 11.43 -4.15
CA ARG A 49 14.23 11.87 -3.77
C ARG A 49 13.81 11.32 -2.41
N PHE A 50 14.27 10.12 -2.06
CA PHE A 50 13.86 9.41 -0.86
C PHE A 50 14.75 9.66 0.36
N LYS A 51 15.88 10.35 0.20
CA LYS A 51 16.89 10.52 1.27
C LYS A 51 16.31 10.96 2.61
N GLY A 52 15.58 12.07 2.66
CA GLY A 52 15.01 12.58 3.92
C GLY A 52 13.94 11.67 4.53
N MET A 53 13.16 11.00 3.69
CA MET A 53 12.18 10.00 4.17
C MET A 53 12.90 8.77 4.74
N LEU A 54 13.93 8.28 4.06
CA LEU A 54 14.72 7.14 4.49
C LEU A 54 15.41 7.40 5.83
N GLU A 55 16.04 8.57 5.98
CA GLU A 55 16.66 9.00 7.24
C GLU A 55 15.65 9.00 8.40
N SER A 56 14.43 9.51 8.17
CA SER A 56 13.36 9.48 9.17
C SER A 56 12.90 8.06 9.51
N LEU A 57 12.76 7.17 8.52
CA LEU A 57 12.39 5.77 8.76
C LEU A 57 13.49 5.03 9.53
N GLN A 58 14.76 5.30 9.23
CA GLN A 58 15.92 4.70 9.89
C GLN A 58 16.08 5.11 11.35
N GLN A 59 15.51 6.24 11.77
CA GLN A 59 15.44 6.60 13.20
C GLN A 59 14.60 5.60 14.01
N THR A 60 13.62 4.95 13.38
CA THR A 60 12.78 3.94 14.03
C THR A 60 13.28 2.52 13.77
N ASP A 61 13.71 2.21 12.55
CA ASP A 61 14.26 0.91 12.17
C ASP A 61 15.58 1.09 11.40
N PRO A 62 16.75 0.94 12.06
CA PRO A 62 18.03 1.16 11.42
C PRO A 62 18.32 0.15 10.32
N ASP A 63 17.65 -1.00 10.27
CA ASP A 63 17.85 -2.04 9.25
C ASP A 63 17.19 -1.73 7.91
N ILE A 64 16.38 -0.67 7.83
CA ILE A 64 15.85 -0.20 6.55
C ILE A 64 17.02 0.27 5.68
N ASP A 65 17.17 -0.37 4.52
CA ASP A 65 18.26 -0.13 3.57
C ASP A 65 17.84 0.91 2.52
N HIS A 66 16.64 0.78 1.96
CA HIS A 66 16.09 1.75 1.01
C HIS A 66 14.56 1.66 0.89
N ILE A 67 13.96 2.71 0.37
CA ILE A 67 12.54 2.77 -0.01
C ILE A 67 12.40 2.22 -1.43
N VAL A 68 11.59 1.18 -1.61
CA VAL A 68 11.31 0.55 -2.91
C VAL A 68 10.21 1.33 -3.64
N THR A 69 9.14 1.71 -2.91
CA THR A 69 8.10 2.60 -3.42
C THR A 69 7.41 3.35 -2.29
N TYR A 70 6.70 4.40 -2.64
CA TYR A 70 6.05 5.33 -1.73
C TYR A 70 4.73 5.85 -2.33
N SER A 71 3.70 5.97 -1.49
CA SER A 71 2.54 6.80 -1.78
C SER A 71 2.27 7.75 -0.63
N LYS A 72 1.92 8.99 -0.97
CA LYS A 72 1.74 10.08 -0.01
C LYS A 72 0.62 9.84 0.99
N PHE A 73 -0.42 9.13 0.56
CA PHE A 73 -1.61 8.96 1.37
C PHE A 73 -2.34 7.67 1.05
N VAL A 74 -2.69 6.94 2.10
CA VAL A 74 -3.59 5.77 2.08
C VAL A 74 -4.51 5.82 3.30
N VAL A 75 -5.63 5.10 3.20
CA VAL A 75 -6.52 4.82 4.33
C VAL A 75 -6.66 3.31 4.43
N VAL A 76 -6.39 2.75 5.60
CA VAL A 76 -6.50 1.31 5.82
C VAL A 76 -7.92 0.94 6.19
N TYR A 77 -8.44 -0.08 5.51
CA TYR A 77 -9.69 -0.75 5.85
C TYR A 77 -9.39 -2.21 6.20
N LEU A 78 -10.16 -2.77 7.12
CA LEU A 78 -10.10 -4.17 7.52
C LEU A 78 -11.44 -4.83 7.18
N LEU A 79 -11.39 -6.02 6.60
CA LEU A 79 -12.58 -6.82 6.35
C LEU A 79 -12.91 -7.63 7.61
N GLN A 80 -14.00 -7.28 8.29
CA GLN A 80 -14.56 -8.09 9.36
C GLN A 80 -15.44 -9.18 8.74
N GLN A 81 -15.04 -10.45 8.85
CA GLN A 81 -15.80 -11.57 8.29
C GLN A 81 -16.87 -12.11 9.25
N ASP A 82 -16.61 -12.01 10.56
CA ASP A 82 -17.45 -12.60 11.61
C ASP A 82 -18.03 -11.53 12.55
N GLY A 83 -19.22 -11.79 13.09
CA GLY A 83 -19.88 -10.94 14.10
C GLY A 83 -21.19 -10.30 13.61
N ALA A 84 -21.72 -9.35 14.40
CA ALA A 84 -23.01 -8.72 14.14
C ALA A 84 -23.02 -7.81 12.91
N ASN A 85 -21.86 -7.23 12.54
CA ASN A 85 -21.70 -6.30 11.43
C ASN A 85 -20.53 -6.72 10.54
N PRO A 86 -20.65 -7.81 9.76
CA PRO A 86 -19.63 -8.20 8.80
C PRO A 86 -19.52 -7.16 7.68
N GLY A 87 -18.31 -6.96 7.17
CA GLY A 87 -18.03 -5.99 6.10
C GLY A 87 -16.73 -5.22 6.32
N TRP A 88 -16.49 -4.26 5.44
CA TRP A 88 -15.32 -3.39 5.52
C TRP A 88 -15.48 -2.34 6.62
N GLN A 89 -14.46 -2.21 7.47
CA GLN A 89 -14.40 -1.21 8.53
C GLN A 89 -13.11 -0.39 8.42
N LYS A 90 -13.22 0.92 8.61
CA LYS A 90 -12.06 1.80 8.62
C LYS A 90 -11.20 1.48 9.84
N ALA A 91 -9.90 1.28 9.63
CA ALA A 91 -8.97 0.83 10.67
C ALA A 91 -8.42 1.95 11.57
N ASN A 92 -8.84 3.21 11.37
CA ASN A 92 -8.26 4.41 11.99
C ASN A 92 -6.73 4.54 11.80
N ILE A 93 -6.24 4.00 10.68
CA ILE A 93 -4.85 4.14 10.22
C ILE A 93 -4.91 4.80 8.84
N ASP A 94 -4.38 6.01 8.76
CA ASP A 94 -4.25 6.73 7.49
C ASP A 94 -3.01 7.63 7.51
N GLY A 95 -2.39 7.77 6.34
CA GLY A 95 -1.09 8.45 6.19
C GLY A 95 -0.26 7.89 5.04
N PRO A 96 1.03 8.23 4.94
CA PRO A 96 1.89 7.74 3.88
C PRO A 96 2.19 6.25 4.02
N VAL A 97 2.24 5.55 2.89
CA VAL A 97 2.66 4.15 2.80
C VAL A 97 4.02 4.04 2.13
N TYR A 98 4.83 3.12 2.63
CA TYR A 98 6.13 2.79 2.06
C TYR A 98 6.26 1.28 1.93
N LEU A 99 6.82 0.85 0.81
CA LEU A 99 7.42 -0.47 0.70
C LEU A 99 8.93 -0.28 0.87
N VAL A 100 9.52 -0.95 1.85
CA VAL A 100 10.95 -0.83 2.16
C VAL A 100 11.67 -2.15 1.96
N ARG A 101 12.96 -2.07 1.61
CA ARG A 101 13.90 -3.19 1.71
C ARG A 101 14.68 -3.06 3.02
N ARG A 102 14.82 -4.16 3.73
CA ARG A 102 15.60 -4.27 4.98
C ARG A 102 16.86 -5.10 4.75
N ARG A 103 17.90 -4.86 5.57
CA ARG A 103 19.15 -5.64 5.57
C ARG A 103 18.97 -7.01 6.21
N THR A 104 18.07 -7.12 7.17
CA THR A 104 17.72 -8.34 7.90
C THR A 104 16.44 -8.96 7.36
N LEU A 105 16.19 -10.23 7.69
CA LEU A 105 14.91 -10.87 7.41
C LEU A 105 13.83 -10.34 8.37
N PRO A 106 12.57 -10.20 7.92
CA PRO A 106 12.12 -10.32 6.54
C PRO A 106 12.57 -9.14 5.66
N ARG A 107 12.94 -9.44 4.42
CA ARG A 107 13.69 -8.52 3.54
C ARG A 107 12.84 -7.36 3.00
N TYR A 108 11.52 -7.52 2.94
CA TYR A 108 10.61 -6.50 2.48
C TYR A 108 9.47 -6.32 3.48
N GLN A 109 9.08 -5.08 3.71
CA GLN A 109 8.03 -4.72 4.65
C GLN A 109 7.21 -3.55 4.09
N PHE A 110 5.89 -3.63 4.23
CA PHE A 110 4.98 -2.50 4.10
C PHE A 110 4.87 -1.77 5.43
N LEU A 111 4.91 -0.45 5.37
CA LEU A 111 4.63 0.39 6.52
C LEU A 111 3.68 1.52 6.14
N VAL A 112 2.65 1.74 6.97
CA VAL A 112 1.80 2.93 6.92
C VAL A 112 2.05 3.73 8.18
N LYS A 113 2.63 4.91 8.03
CA LYS A 113 2.81 5.84 9.16
C LYS A 113 1.48 6.52 9.45
N ASN A 114 0.93 6.31 10.64
CA ASN A 114 -0.35 6.90 11.01
C ASN A 114 -0.15 8.37 11.37
N ARG A 115 -0.92 9.28 10.76
CA ARG A 115 -0.78 10.72 11.00
C ARG A 115 -1.37 11.19 12.34
N PHE A 116 -2.30 10.42 12.91
CA PHE A 116 -3.06 10.84 14.09
C PHE A 116 -2.72 10.06 15.37
N SER A 117 -1.90 9.02 15.27
CA SER A 117 -1.45 8.25 16.42
C SER A 117 -0.11 7.58 16.13
N THR A 118 0.52 7.00 17.16
CA THR A 118 1.73 6.19 17.00
C THR A 118 1.43 4.75 16.57
N ASN A 119 0.16 4.41 16.31
CA ASN A 119 -0.24 3.08 15.86
C ASN A 119 -0.06 2.97 14.35
N ASP A 120 1.19 2.77 13.95
CA ASP A 120 1.58 2.49 12.58
C ASP A 120 1.17 1.06 12.18
N LEU A 121 0.87 0.86 10.89
CA LEU A 121 0.73 -0.48 10.33
C LEU A 121 2.10 -0.93 9.83
N LEU A 122 2.59 -2.08 10.31
CA LEU A 122 3.79 -2.74 9.81
C LEU A 122 3.41 -4.16 9.40
N ASP A 123 3.68 -4.53 8.16
CA ASP A 123 3.41 -5.88 7.69
C ASP A 123 4.51 -6.38 6.76
N ASN A 124 4.98 -7.59 7.00
CA ASN A 124 6.10 -8.16 6.27
C ASN A 124 5.58 -8.83 5.00
N LEU A 125 6.26 -8.65 3.87
CA LEU A 125 5.83 -9.33 2.65
C LEU A 125 6.07 -10.82 2.79
N HIS A 126 5.00 -11.59 2.68
CA HIS A 126 5.04 -13.04 2.72
C HIS A 126 4.59 -13.64 1.38
N PRO A 127 5.12 -14.81 0.98
CA PRO A 127 4.79 -15.44 -0.30
C PRO A 127 3.30 -15.73 -0.51
N GLU A 128 2.54 -15.91 0.58
CA GLU A 128 1.10 -16.18 0.56
C GLU A 128 0.22 -14.94 0.41
N TRP A 129 0.81 -13.75 0.30
CA TRP A 129 0.04 -12.53 0.05
C TRP A 129 -0.65 -12.56 -1.31
N ALA A 130 -1.91 -12.16 -1.31
CA ALA A 130 -2.67 -11.89 -2.52
C ALA A 130 -2.94 -10.39 -2.58
N LEU A 131 -2.48 -9.75 -3.66
CA LEU A 131 -2.83 -8.38 -3.99
C LEU A 131 -3.95 -8.41 -5.02
N ASP A 132 -5.00 -7.64 -4.76
CA ASP A 132 -6.10 -7.43 -5.68
C ASP A 132 -6.24 -5.93 -5.97
N CYS A 133 -6.50 -5.59 -7.23
CA CYS A 133 -6.72 -4.22 -7.69
C CYS A 133 -8.11 -4.16 -8.32
N GLN A 134 -9.05 -3.54 -7.61
CA GLN A 134 -10.46 -3.40 -8.02
C GLN A 134 -10.74 -2.01 -8.57
#